data_AF-A0A397W1W1-F1
#
_entry.id   AF-A0A397W1W1-F1
#
_cell.length_a   1.000
_cell.length_b   1.000
_cell.length_c   1.000
_cell.angle_alpha   90.00
_cell.angle_beta   90.00
_cell.angle_gamma   90.00
#
_symmetry.space_group_name_H-M   'P 1'
#
loop_
_entity.id
_entity.type
_entity.pdbx_description
1 polymer ?
#
loop_
_entity_poly.entity_id
_entity_poly.type
_entity_poly.pdbx_seq_one_letter_code
_entity_poly.pdbx_strand_id
1 'polypeptide(L)'
;MPSKKQLVQLLATGSLVLPLHYGIYAMNWWTFTNKKTLNKEKQICIPIRLNMRVQLELNRTKFIVRVISAEDGIKPDYVCESDIAAKIYLSASEAINKIYNNLFNNKTRYSGPSVLGFDDENIIQELLSDVLFYPFKITVDKLSILIIELGYSNGNNMVGYRSSFIYKYQDKQSLFVQRIEDKKCHIEIFQQKEKIVHYNDISPIEVWKKTGILKNYNDILKNCEELPICSMNEWDNIEIMNQAFERHLKRKIAVAHLNWHRFFIEWKKQESNIIELIVHLKPLYPSNYEFTDRELRA
;
A
#
# COMPACT_ATOMS: atom_id res chain seq x y z
N MET A 1 1.05 -23.68 28.13
CA MET A 1 -0.38 -23.27 28.23
C MET A 1 -0.83 -22.82 26.86
N PRO A 2 -1.98 -23.26 26.34
CA PRO A 2 -2.50 -22.73 25.09
C PRO A 2 -2.81 -21.25 25.31
N SER A 3 -2.28 -20.36 24.47
CA SER A 3 -2.63 -18.94 24.53
C SER A 3 -4.14 -18.83 24.37
N LYS A 4 -4.86 -18.39 25.42
CA LYS A 4 -6.28 -18.04 25.28
C LYS A 4 -6.37 -17.07 24.11
N LYS A 5 -7.09 -17.46 23.05
CA LYS A 5 -7.36 -16.60 21.91
C LYS A 5 -8.04 -15.35 22.47
N GLN A 6 -7.33 -14.23 22.42
CA GLN A 6 -7.81 -12.97 22.95
C GLN A 6 -9.08 -12.61 22.17
N LEU A 7 -10.18 -12.36 22.88
CA LEU A 7 -11.43 -11.97 22.24
C LEU A 7 -11.28 -10.50 21.83
N VAL A 8 -11.13 -10.28 20.52
CA VAL A 8 -11.01 -8.95 19.91
C VAL A 8 -12.19 -8.77 18.96
N GLN A 9 -12.81 -7.60 18.99
CA GLN A 9 -13.98 -7.25 18.19
C GLN A 9 -13.81 -5.85 17.60
N LEU A 10 -14.02 -5.71 16.29
CA LEU A 10 -14.15 -4.41 15.65
C LEU A 10 -15.52 -3.81 15.98
N LEU A 11 -15.55 -2.67 16.68
CA LEU A 11 -16.79 -1.96 17.01
C LEU A 11 -17.15 -0.91 15.95
N ALA A 12 -16.14 -0.32 15.33
CA ALA A 12 -16.30 0.61 14.23
C ALA A 12 -15.08 0.50 13.30
N THR A 13 -15.34 0.32 12.00
CA THR A 13 -14.31 0.22 10.97
C THR A 13 -13.47 1.51 10.87
N GLY A 14 -14.10 2.67 11.09
CA GLY A 14 -13.46 3.97 10.89
C GLY A 14 -13.39 4.36 9.41
N SER A 15 -12.72 5.49 9.12
CA SER A 15 -12.69 6.10 7.80
C SER A 15 -11.30 6.07 7.16
N LEU A 16 -11.28 5.75 5.86
CA LEU A 16 -10.13 6.01 4.98
C LEU A 16 -10.14 7.49 4.58
N VAL A 17 -9.29 8.27 5.22
CA VAL A 17 -9.12 9.69 4.93
C VAL A 17 -7.99 9.88 3.92
N LEU A 18 -8.29 10.44 2.75
CA LEU A 18 -7.36 10.55 1.62
C LEU A 18 -6.02 11.23 2.00
N PRO A 19 -5.99 12.41 2.66
CA PRO A 19 -4.73 13.02 3.13
C PRO A 19 -3.88 12.14 4.06
N LEU A 20 -4.51 11.29 4.87
CA LEU A 20 -3.80 10.43 5.84
C LEU A 20 -3.28 9.15 5.16
N HIS A 21 -4.13 8.49 4.39
CA HIS A 21 -3.85 7.16 3.84
C HIS A 21 -3.15 7.20 2.48
N TYR A 22 -3.28 8.31 1.74
CA TYR A 22 -2.70 8.45 0.40
C TYR A 22 -1.89 9.75 0.22
N GLY A 23 -1.64 10.47 1.31
CA GLY A 23 -0.81 11.68 1.35
C GLY A 23 0.67 11.41 1.59
N ILE A 24 1.40 12.48 1.92
CA ILE A 24 2.86 12.47 2.12
C ILE A 24 3.29 11.47 3.19
N TYR A 25 2.53 11.37 4.29
CA TYR A 25 2.86 10.54 5.44
C TYR A 25 2.09 9.21 5.48
N ALA A 26 1.54 8.78 4.33
CA ALA A 26 0.77 7.54 4.23
C ALA A 26 1.50 6.31 4.81
N MET A 27 2.83 6.27 4.75
CA MET A 27 3.63 5.18 5.32
C MET A 27 3.32 4.88 6.80
N ASN A 28 2.85 5.87 7.56
CA ASN A 28 2.50 5.69 8.98
C ASN A 28 1.07 5.18 9.19
N TRP A 29 0.22 5.25 8.17
CA TRP A 29 -1.21 4.91 8.21
C TRP A 29 -1.52 3.53 7.63
N TRP A 30 -0.48 2.78 7.21
CA TRP A 30 -0.59 1.41 6.72
C TRP A 30 0.36 0.48 7.49
N THR A 31 -0.17 -0.68 7.89
CA THR A 31 0.59 -1.76 8.53
C THR A 31 0.79 -2.90 7.54
N PHE A 32 2.00 -3.44 7.48
CA PHE A 32 2.34 -4.59 6.65
C PHE A 32 2.58 -5.81 7.52
N THR A 33 1.81 -6.87 7.32
CA THR A 33 1.96 -8.15 8.05
C THR A 33 2.22 -9.29 7.08
N ASN A 34 3.08 -10.23 7.47
CA ASN A 34 3.32 -11.43 6.67
C ASN A 34 2.42 -12.55 7.21
N LYS A 35 1.47 -13.04 6.40
CA LYS A 35 0.73 -14.26 6.72
C LYS A 35 1.32 -15.43 5.93
N LYS A 36 1.73 -16.46 6.65
CA LYS A 36 2.09 -17.76 6.07
C LYS A 36 0.79 -18.49 5.73
N THR A 37 0.48 -18.60 4.44
CA THR A 37 -0.48 -19.61 3.97
C THR A 37 0.28 -20.84 3.46
N LEU A 38 -0.41 -21.98 3.34
CA LEU A 38 0.16 -23.32 3.19
C LEU A 38 1.30 -23.47 2.15
N ASN A 39 1.43 -22.56 1.17
CA ASN A 39 2.52 -22.57 0.19
C ASN A 39 3.05 -21.19 -0.27
N LYS A 40 2.66 -20.06 0.34
CA LYS A 40 3.19 -18.71 0.00
C LYS A 40 3.17 -17.78 1.22
N GLU A 41 4.22 -16.97 1.39
CA GLU A 41 4.16 -15.78 2.25
C GLU A 41 3.43 -14.68 1.47
N LYS A 42 2.25 -14.28 1.96
CA LYS A 42 1.53 -13.13 1.40
C LYS A 42 1.69 -11.98 2.38
N GLN A 43 2.34 -10.90 1.92
CA GLN A 43 2.32 -9.65 2.65
C GLN A 43 0.92 -9.03 2.51
N ILE A 44 0.31 -8.67 3.64
CA ILE A 44 -0.99 -8.01 3.72
C ILE A 44 -0.75 -6.57 4.16
N CYS A 45 -1.30 -5.63 3.39
CA CYS A 45 -1.32 -4.22 3.74
C CYS A 45 -2.68 -3.89 4.39
N ILE A 46 -2.67 -3.46 5.64
CA ILE A 46 -3.86 -3.18 6.45
C ILE A 46 -3.89 -1.69 6.79
N PRO A 47 -4.97 -0.96 6.49
CA PRO A 47 -5.08 0.45 6.84
C PRO A 47 -5.34 0.62 8.34
N ILE A 48 -4.71 1.62 8.93
CA ILE A 48 -5.01 2.09 10.30
C ILE A 48 -6.03 3.22 10.16
N ARG A 49 -7.32 2.91 10.20
CA ARG A 49 -8.37 3.88 9.84
C ARG A 49 -8.62 4.92 10.93
N LEU A 50 -8.92 6.16 10.52
CA LEU A 50 -9.28 7.22 11.46
C LEU A 50 -10.61 6.88 12.15
N ASN A 51 -10.70 7.05 13.47
CA ASN A 51 -11.85 6.67 14.29
C ASN A 51 -12.18 5.17 14.28
N MET A 52 -11.26 4.31 13.84
CA MET A 52 -11.37 2.86 14.05
C MET A 52 -11.47 2.57 15.55
N ARG A 53 -12.43 1.73 15.96
CA ARG A 53 -12.65 1.34 17.36
C ARG A 53 -12.59 -0.17 17.49
N VAL A 54 -11.68 -0.64 18.33
CA VAL A 54 -11.50 -2.07 18.61
C VAL A 54 -11.71 -2.32 20.09
N GLN A 55 -12.57 -3.29 20.40
CA GLN A 55 -12.76 -3.80 21.75
C GLN A 55 -11.94 -5.06 21.95
N LEU A 56 -11.31 -5.18 23.11
CA LEU A 56 -10.64 -6.38 23.56
C LEU A 56 -11.01 -6.67 25.01
N GLU A 57 -11.14 -7.94 25.35
CA GLU A 57 -11.36 -8.38 26.73
C GLU A 57 -10.07 -8.91 27.34
N LEU A 58 -9.59 -8.24 28.40
CA LEU A 58 -8.40 -8.62 29.15
C LEU A 58 -8.77 -8.71 30.64
N ASN A 59 -8.42 -9.83 31.27
CA ASN A 59 -8.74 -10.06 32.69
C ASN A 59 -10.23 -9.79 33.03
N ARG A 60 -11.16 -10.28 32.19
CA ARG A 60 -12.62 -10.08 32.29
C ARG A 60 -13.07 -8.62 32.24
N THR A 61 -12.20 -7.72 31.80
CA THR A 61 -12.47 -6.29 31.65
C THR A 61 -12.38 -5.92 30.18
N LYS A 62 -13.37 -5.16 29.71
CA LYS A 62 -13.40 -4.68 28.32
C LYS A 62 -12.61 -3.38 28.21
N PHE A 63 -11.73 -3.35 27.23
CA PHE A 63 -10.99 -2.17 26.83
C PHE A 63 -11.42 -1.80 25.42
N ILE A 64 -11.57 -0.52 25.14
CA ILE A 64 -11.82 -0.02 23.79
C ILE A 64 -10.66 0.89 23.41
N VAL A 65 -10.01 0.59 22.30
CA VAL A 65 -8.98 1.43 21.68
C VAL A 65 -9.59 2.13 20.49
N ARG A 66 -9.44 3.45 20.43
CA ARG A 66 -9.84 4.27 19.31
C ARG A 66 -8.62 4.90 18.64
N VAL A 67 -8.54 4.78 17.32
CA VAL A 67 -7.54 5.48 16.51
C VAL A 67 -8.00 6.90 16.28
N ILE A 68 -7.12 7.86 16.52
CA ILE A 68 -7.34 9.28 16.26
C ILE A 68 -6.16 9.86 15.47
N SER A 69 -6.29 11.11 15.06
CA SER A 69 -5.24 11.89 14.40
C SER A 69 -5.12 13.19 15.19
N ALA A 70 -4.18 13.26 16.14
CA ALA A 70 -3.93 14.50 16.89
C ALA A 70 -2.97 15.42 16.11
N GLU A 71 -3.06 16.72 16.39
CA GLU A 71 -2.17 17.83 15.97
C GLU A 71 -1.75 17.91 14.48
N ASP A 72 -1.01 16.93 13.96
CA ASP A 72 -0.31 16.98 12.66
C ASP A 72 -0.81 15.96 11.62
N GLY A 73 -1.56 14.93 12.02
CA GLY A 73 -2.01 13.84 11.14
C GLY A 73 -0.89 13.03 10.48
N ILE A 74 0.33 13.12 10.98
CA ILE A 74 1.49 12.44 10.40
C ILE A 74 1.48 10.96 10.71
N LYS A 75 1.06 10.61 11.92
CA LYS A 75 0.95 9.24 12.39
C LYS A 75 -0.35 9.07 13.15
N PRO A 76 -0.89 7.84 13.22
CA PRO A 76 -2.04 7.56 14.06
C PRO A 76 -1.65 7.73 15.53
N ASP A 77 -2.56 8.36 16.28
CA ASP A 77 -2.53 8.33 17.74
C ASP A 77 -3.68 7.47 18.26
N TYR A 78 -3.62 7.14 19.54
CA TYR A 78 -4.51 6.15 20.13
C TYR A 78 -5.03 6.65 21.46
N VAL A 79 -6.32 6.44 21.70
CA VAL A 79 -6.96 6.67 23.00
C VAL A 79 -7.55 5.37 23.48
N CYS A 80 -7.37 5.04 24.75
CA CYS A 80 -8.14 4.00 25.40
C CYS A 80 -9.37 4.64 26.05
N GLU A 81 -10.57 4.23 25.68
CA GLU A 81 -11.81 4.82 26.23
C GLU A 81 -12.03 4.46 27.70
N SER A 82 -11.32 3.45 28.19
CA SER A 82 -11.26 3.11 29.62
C SER A 82 -10.31 4.03 30.40
N ASP A 83 -9.57 4.92 29.74
CA ASP A 83 -8.73 5.92 30.39
C ASP A 83 -9.55 7.12 30.86
N ILE A 84 -9.68 7.26 32.18
CA ILE A 84 -10.35 8.39 32.82
C ILE A 84 -9.64 9.71 32.51
N ALA A 85 -8.32 9.68 32.33
CA ALA A 85 -7.53 10.87 32.01
C ALA A 85 -7.58 11.24 30.52
N ALA A 86 -8.25 10.44 29.68
CA ALA A 86 -8.40 10.62 28.24
C ALA A 86 -7.06 10.94 27.53
N LYS A 87 -5.98 10.26 27.95
CA LYS A 87 -4.64 10.52 27.40
C LYS A 87 -4.54 10.01 25.96
N ILE A 88 -3.69 10.71 25.22
CA ILE A 88 -3.29 10.33 23.87
C ILE A 88 -2.00 9.52 23.97
N TYR A 89 -1.96 8.39 23.26
CA TYR A 89 -0.85 7.44 23.24
C TYR A 89 -0.30 7.30 21.82
N LEU A 90 1.00 6.99 21.72
CA LEU A 90 1.70 6.89 20.44
C LEU A 90 1.51 5.53 19.75
N SER A 91 0.93 4.54 20.46
CA SER A 91 0.60 3.24 19.89
C SER A 91 -0.56 2.57 20.63
N ALA A 92 -1.28 1.68 19.94
CA ALA A 92 -2.31 0.83 20.55
C ALA A 92 -1.75 -0.05 21.69
N SER A 93 -0.51 -0.56 21.53
CA SER A 93 0.22 -1.27 22.59
C SER A 93 0.38 -0.42 23.84
N GLU A 94 0.86 0.82 23.67
CA GLU A 94 1.12 1.71 24.79
C GLU A 94 -0.18 2.05 25.53
N ALA A 95 -1.25 2.37 24.79
CA ALA A 95 -2.56 2.65 25.34
C ALA A 95 -3.04 1.50 26.24
N ILE A 96 -3.00 0.27 25.74
CA ILE A 96 -3.48 -0.89 26.50
C ILE A 96 -2.55 -1.25 27.66
N ASN A 97 -1.24 -1.34 27.45
CA ASN A 97 -0.34 -1.78 28.50
C ASN A 97 -0.29 -0.77 29.67
N LYS A 98 -0.37 0.54 29.39
CA LYS A 98 -0.42 1.57 30.46
C LYS A 98 -1.73 1.50 31.24
N ILE A 99 -2.88 1.43 30.56
CA ILE A 99 -4.18 1.37 31.25
C ILE A 99 -4.35 0.05 32.01
N TYR A 100 -3.95 -1.07 31.43
CA TYR A 100 -3.97 -2.36 32.10
C TYR A 100 -3.12 -2.34 33.38
N ASN A 101 -1.90 -1.80 33.32
CA ASN A 101 -1.04 -1.68 34.49
C ASN A 101 -1.64 -0.76 35.56
N ASN A 102 -2.30 0.34 35.16
CA ASN A 102 -2.95 1.24 36.11
C ASN A 102 -4.15 0.60 36.81
N LEU A 103 -4.94 -0.21 36.10
CA LEU A 103 -6.13 -0.86 36.66
C LEU A 103 -5.81 -2.07 37.55
N PHE A 104 -4.78 -2.85 37.19
CA PHE A 104 -4.49 -4.14 37.84
C PHE A 104 -3.14 -4.19 38.57
N ASN A 105 -2.37 -3.11 38.55
CA ASN A 105 -1.00 -3.05 39.08
C ASN A 105 -0.12 -4.20 38.56
N ASN A 106 -0.28 -4.56 37.28
CA ASN A 106 0.42 -5.68 36.66
C ASN A 106 0.95 -5.28 35.28
N LYS A 107 2.24 -5.57 35.05
CA LYS A 107 2.92 -5.27 33.79
C LYS A 107 2.61 -6.35 32.76
N THR A 108 2.09 -5.92 31.62
CA THR A 108 1.83 -6.76 30.45
C THR A 108 2.51 -6.19 29.20
N ARG A 109 2.56 -6.99 28.14
CA ARG A 109 3.20 -6.64 26.86
C ARG A 109 2.32 -7.07 25.67
N TYR A 110 1.11 -6.54 25.62
CA TYR A 110 0.22 -6.75 24.47
C TYR A 110 0.76 -5.99 23.25
N SER A 111 0.79 -6.67 22.11
CA SER A 111 1.27 -6.13 20.83
C SER A 111 0.22 -5.25 20.16
N GLY A 112 0.64 -4.22 19.43
CA GLY A 112 -0.25 -3.27 18.77
C GLY A 112 -1.12 -3.95 17.71
N PRO A 113 -0.53 -4.77 16.81
CA PRO A 113 -1.31 -5.57 15.85
C PRO A 113 -2.38 -6.43 16.52
N SER A 114 -2.03 -7.15 17.60
CA SER A 114 -2.99 -8.00 18.31
C SER A 114 -4.09 -7.19 19.02
N VAL A 115 -3.73 -6.03 19.60
CA VAL A 115 -4.71 -5.10 20.20
C VAL A 115 -5.68 -4.56 19.16
N LEU A 116 -5.21 -4.27 17.94
CA LEU A 116 -6.02 -3.76 16.83
C LEU A 116 -6.75 -4.86 16.05
N GLY A 117 -6.59 -6.13 16.44
CA GLY A 117 -7.25 -7.25 15.76
C GLY A 117 -6.64 -7.61 14.40
N PHE A 118 -5.41 -7.20 14.11
CA PHE A 118 -4.73 -7.48 12.83
C PHE A 118 -4.26 -8.93 12.68
N ASP A 119 -4.51 -9.77 13.69
CA ASP A 119 -4.35 -11.22 13.61
C ASP A 119 -5.65 -11.91 13.15
N ASP A 120 -6.81 -11.26 13.32
CA ASP A 120 -8.13 -11.80 13.00
C ASP A 120 -8.51 -11.55 11.53
N GLU A 121 -8.81 -12.62 10.79
CA GLU A 121 -9.11 -12.52 9.36
C GLU A 121 -10.41 -11.78 9.06
N ASN A 122 -11.43 -11.89 9.91
CA ASN A 122 -12.70 -11.21 9.68
C ASN A 122 -12.53 -9.71 9.85
N ILE A 123 -11.80 -9.29 10.88
CA ILE A 123 -11.47 -7.87 11.11
C ILE A 123 -10.67 -7.32 9.92
N ILE A 124 -9.66 -8.06 9.46
CA ILE A 124 -8.86 -7.65 8.29
C ILE A 124 -9.75 -7.50 7.05
N GLN A 125 -10.60 -8.48 6.74
CA GLN A 125 -11.49 -8.40 5.57
C GLN A 125 -12.42 -7.19 5.65
N GLU A 126 -12.98 -6.91 6.82
CA GLU A 126 -13.83 -5.73 7.02
C GLU A 126 -13.05 -4.43 6.78
N LEU A 127 -11.83 -4.31 7.35
CA LEU A 127 -10.95 -3.16 7.16
C LEU A 127 -10.43 -2.99 5.72
N LEU A 128 -10.58 -3.99 4.85
CA LEU A 128 -10.14 -3.93 3.45
C LEU A 128 -11.30 -3.79 2.46
N SER A 129 -12.55 -3.94 2.90
CA SER A 129 -13.74 -4.07 2.04
C SER A 129 -13.97 -2.90 1.07
N ASP A 130 -13.67 -1.67 1.49
CA ASP A 130 -13.77 -0.42 0.72
C ASP A 130 -12.40 0.18 0.34
N VAL A 131 -11.30 -0.58 0.47
CA VAL A 131 -9.98 -0.16 -0.01
C VAL A 131 -9.90 -0.32 -1.53
N LEU A 132 -9.85 0.80 -2.25
CA LEU A 132 -9.76 0.81 -3.72
C LEU A 132 -8.35 0.51 -4.24
N PHE A 133 -7.33 1.08 -3.59
CA PHE A 133 -5.93 0.86 -3.91
C PHE A 133 -5.18 0.43 -2.67
N TYR A 134 -4.43 -0.66 -2.78
CA TYR A 134 -3.62 -1.23 -1.71
C TYR A 134 -2.18 -0.78 -1.91
N PRO A 135 -1.63 0.06 -1.03
CA PRO A 135 -0.22 0.39 -1.07
C PRO A 135 0.62 -0.87 -0.91
N PHE A 136 1.74 -0.93 -1.62
CA PHE A 136 2.65 -2.05 -1.57
C PHE A 136 4.08 -1.57 -1.51
N LYS A 137 4.95 -2.41 -0.93
CA LYS A 137 6.37 -2.12 -0.82
C LYS A 137 7.14 -2.87 -1.88
N ILE A 138 8.02 -2.16 -2.56
CA ILE A 138 9.07 -2.74 -3.39
C ILE A 138 10.42 -2.51 -2.73
N THR A 139 11.35 -3.42 -2.97
CA THR A 139 12.73 -3.24 -2.54
C THR A 139 13.59 -2.95 -3.76
N VAL A 140 14.29 -1.83 -3.73
CA VAL A 140 15.24 -1.44 -4.78
C VAL A 140 16.57 -1.18 -4.07
N ASP A 141 17.58 -2.00 -4.34
CA ASP A 141 18.83 -2.05 -3.60
C ASP A 141 18.61 -2.18 -2.08
N LYS A 142 18.86 -1.08 -1.35
CA LYS A 142 18.68 -0.97 0.11
C LYS A 142 17.46 -0.13 0.49
N LEU A 143 16.70 0.34 -0.49
CA LEU A 143 15.53 1.19 -0.30
C LEU A 143 14.27 0.34 -0.24
N SER A 144 13.50 0.48 0.83
CA SER A 144 12.13 -0.03 0.90
C SER A 144 11.18 1.10 0.51
N ILE A 145 10.63 1.01 -0.70
CA ILE A 145 9.81 2.04 -1.32
C ILE A 145 8.35 1.65 -1.23
N LEU A 146 7.54 2.50 -0.59
CA LEU A 146 6.10 2.38 -0.54
C LEU A 146 5.47 3.06 -1.75
N ILE A 147 4.78 2.29 -2.58
CA ILE A 147 3.97 2.79 -3.69
C ILE A 147 2.56 3.05 -3.17
N ILE A 148 2.09 4.28 -3.30
CA ILE A 148 0.79 4.75 -2.77
C ILE A 148 -0.18 5.08 -3.91
N GLU A 149 0.35 5.42 -5.08
CA GLU A 149 -0.43 5.69 -6.28
C GLU A 149 0.37 5.24 -7.51
N LEU A 150 -0.28 4.49 -8.39
CA LEU A 150 0.28 4.14 -9.70
C LEU A 150 -0.16 5.21 -10.70
N GLY A 151 0.82 5.77 -11.41
CA GLY A 151 0.53 6.68 -12.50
C GLY A 151 -0.10 5.94 -13.67
N TYR A 152 -0.94 6.63 -14.43
CA TYR A 152 -1.45 6.16 -15.70
C TYR A 152 -0.76 6.88 -16.85
N SER A 153 -0.66 6.20 -18.00
CA SER A 153 -0.14 6.83 -19.21
C SER A 153 -1.22 7.68 -19.86
N ASN A 154 -0.90 8.94 -20.16
CA ASN A 154 -1.68 9.81 -21.01
C ASN A 154 -0.81 10.21 -22.23
N GLY A 155 -0.93 9.43 -23.30
CA GLY A 155 -0.05 9.49 -24.47
C GLY A 155 1.35 8.98 -24.12
N ASN A 156 2.38 9.84 -24.29
CA ASN A 156 3.78 9.53 -23.95
C ASN A 156 4.15 9.91 -22.50
N ASN A 157 3.19 10.26 -21.64
CA ASN A 157 3.47 10.82 -20.31
C ASN A 157 2.84 9.98 -19.20
N MET A 158 3.57 9.74 -18.12
CA MET A 158 3.01 9.17 -16.89
C MET A 158 2.50 10.28 -15.98
N VAL A 159 1.28 10.15 -15.45
CA VAL A 159 0.67 11.14 -14.54
C VAL A 159 0.08 10.42 -13.32
N GLY A 160 0.27 10.98 -12.13
CA GLY A 160 -0.36 10.50 -10.90
C GLY A 160 0.45 9.46 -10.12
N TYR A 161 1.71 9.20 -10.47
CA TYR A 161 2.54 8.30 -9.67
C TYR A 161 2.90 8.97 -8.33
N ARG A 162 2.79 8.22 -7.23
CA ARG A 162 3.23 8.65 -5.90
C ARG A 162 3.86 7.51 -5.11
N SER A 163 5.05 7.75 -4.59
CA SER A 163 5.74 6.84 -3.68
C SER A 163 6.50 7.57 -2.59
N SER A 164 6.86 6.83 -1.55
CA SER A 164 7.66 7.35 -0.46
C SER A 164 8.59 6.31 0.13
N PHE A 165 9.71 6.75 0.69
CA PHE A 165 10.64 5.89 1.41
C PHE A 165 11.44 6.67 2.44
N ILE A 166 12.00 5.95 3.41
CA ILE A 166 12.85 6.54 4.43
C ILE A 166 14.31 6.24 4.09
N TYR A 167 15.13 7.29 4.02
CA TYR A 167 16.56 7.16 3.77
C TYR A 167 17.36 8.29 4.42
N LYS A 168 18.68 8.13 4.52
CA LYS A 168 19.56 9.17 5.05
C LYS A 168 19.79 10.25 4.01
N TYR A 169 19.58 11.50 4.40
CA TYR A 169 19.96 12.69 3.64
C TYR A 169 20.74 13.62 4.56
N GLN A 170 21.96 13.99 4.18
CA GLN A 170 22.87 14.79 5.03
C GLN A 170 22.97 14.21 6.45
N ASP A 171 23.22 12.89 6.53
CA ASP A 171 23.34 12.10 7.76
C ASP A 171 22.10 12.04 8.67
N LYS A 172 20.97 12.62 8.26
CA LYS A 172 19.70 12.58 9.00
C LYS A 172 18.68 11.68 8.31
N GLN A 173 17.93 10.92 9.11
CA GLN A 173 16.81 10.13 8.61
C GLN A 173 15.74 11.06 8.05
N SER A 174 15.41 10.89 6.78
CA SER A 174 14.54 11.79 6.03
C SER A 174 13.50 10.99 5.26
N LEU A 175 12.31 11.58 5.09
CA LEU A 175 11.27 11.04 4.23
C LEU A 175 11.44 11.59 2.82
N PHE A 176 11.64 10.69 1.88
CA PHE A 176 11.63 11.00 0.46
C PHE A 176 10.24 10.74 -0.09
N VAL A 177 9.71 11.71 -0.83
CA VAL A 177 8.44 11.62 -1.54
C VAL A 177 8.70 11.82 -3.01
N GLN A 178 8.32 10.83 -3.82
CA GLN A 178 8.45 10.87 -5.27
C GLN A 178 7.06 11.04 -5.87
N ARG A 179 6.93 11.97 -6.82
CA ARG A 179 5.66 12.24 -7.50
C ARG A 179 5.89 12.48 -8.97
N ILE A 180 4.95 12.07 -9.81
CA ILE A 180 4.92 12.46 -11.21
C ILE A 180 3.62 13.21 -11.47
N GLU A 181 3.76 14.51 -11.64
CA GLU A 181 2.68 15.47 -11.84
C GLU A 181 3.10 16.38 -13.01
N ASP A 182 2.18 16.76 -13.89
CA ASP A 182 2.44 17.69 -15.00
C ASP A 182 3.67 17.37 -15.88
N LYS A 183 3.88 16.08 -16.20
CA LYS A 183 5.02 15.59 -17.01
C LYS A 183 6.39 15.83 -16.36
N LYS A 184 6.43 16.10 -15.05
CA LYS A 184 7.65 16.25 -14.29
C LYS A 184 7.71 15.23 -13.17
N CYS A 185 8.90 14.68 -13.00
CA CYS A 185 9.27 13.89 -11.84
C CYS A 185 9.71 14.85 -10.74
N HIS A 186 9.14 14.68 -9.56
CA HIS A 186 9.42 15.45 -8.37
C HIS A 186 10.00 14.54 -7.30
N ILE A 187 11.05 15.01 -6.63
CA ILE A 187 11.56 14.42 -5.40
C ILE A 187 11.54 15.50 -4.34
N GLU A 188 10.80 15.26 -3.28
CA GLU A 188 10.77 16.12 -2.09
C GLU A 188 11.36 15.37 -0.91
N ILE A 189 12.13 16.08 -0.09
CA ILE A 189 12.77 15.52 1.09
C ILE A 189 12.24 16.26 2.30
N PHE A 190 11.73 15.50 3.28
CA PHE A 190 11.17 16.02 4.52
C PHE A 190 12.00 15.57 5.72
N GLN A 191 12.27 16.52 6.61
CA GLN A 191 12.87 16.29 7.92
C GLN A 191 12.04 17.01 8.97
N GLN A 192 11.75 16.37 10.11
CA GLN A 192 10.97 16.97 11.19
C GLN A 192 9.69 17.67 10.72
N LYS A 193 8.96 17.05 9.77
CA LYS A 193 7.71 17.54 9.17
C LYS A 193 7.87 18.70 8.17
N GLU A 194 9.06 19.25 8.02
CA GLU A 194 9.33 20.35 7.08
C GLU A 194 9.92 19.82 5.78
N LYS A 195 9.47 20.40 4.66
CA LYS A 195 10.10 20.17 3.36
C LYS A 195 11.41 20.94 3.29
N ILE A 196 12.52 20.22 3.28
CA ILE A 196 13.85 20.83 3.25
C ILE A 196 14.38 21.00 1.82
N VAL A 197 13.98 20.12 0.90
CA VAL A 197 14.49 20.09 -0.47
C VAL A 197 13.39 19.69 -1.44
N HIS A 198 13.41 20.30 -2.61
CA HIS A 198 12.57 19.95 -3.75
C HIS A 198 13.41 19.93 -5.03
N TYR A 199 13.45 18.77 -5.68
CA TYR A 199 13.99 18.60 -7.01
C TYR A 199 12.87 18.32 -7.98
N ASN A 200 12.97 18.85 -9.20
CA ASN A 200 12.11 18.47 -10.30
C ASN A 200 12.91 18.35 -11.61
N ASP A 201 12.47 17.45 -12.47
CA ASP A 201 12.96 17.29 -13.82
C ASP A 201 11.92 16.57 -14.69
N ILE A 202 12.04 16.60 -16.01
CA ILE A 202 11.19 15.82 -16.91
C ILE A 202 11.59 14.34 -16.86
N SER A 203 12.88 14.06 -16.67
CA SER A 203 13.43 12.71 -16.61
C SER A 203 13.55 12.20 -15.17
N PRO A 204 13.04 10.99 -14.85
CA PRO A 204 13.29 10.33 -13.57
C PRO A 204 14.78 10.23 -13.25
N ILE A 205 15.61 9.96 -14.25
CA ILE A 205 17.06 9.81 -14.09
C ILE A 205 17.69 11.14 -13.68
N GLU A 206 17.31 12.24 -14.36
CA GLU A 206 17.89 13.55 -14.10
C GLU A 206 17.45 14.12 -12.75
N VAL A 207 16.19 13.94 -12.34
CA VAL A 207 15.76 14.37 -10.99
C VAL A 207 16.51 13.62 -9.90
N TRP A 208 16.81 12.34 -10.11
CA TRP A 208 17.56 11.54 -9.15
C TRP A 208 19.05 11.89 -9.10
N LYS A 209 19.68 12.20 -10.23
CA LYS A 209 21.07 12.72 -10.25
C LYS A 209 21.22 13.97 -9.39
N LYS A 210 20.21 14.86 -9.37
CA LYS A 210 20.20 16.06 -8.53
C LYS A 210 20.25 15.77 -7.03
N THR A 211 19.81 14.57 -6.60
CA THR A 211 19.87 14.18 -5.18
C THR A 211 21.29 13.84 -4.72
N GLY A 212 22.17 13.38 -5.63
CA GLY A 212 23.50 12.88 -5.30
C GLY A 212 23.55 11.54 -4.53
N ILE A 213 22.41 10.88 -4.32
CA ILE A 213 22.29 9.70 -3.44
C ILE A 213 22.57 8.38 -4.17
N LEU A 214 22.20 8.28 -5.44
CA LEU A 214 22.30 7.04 -6.21
C LEU A 214 23.26 7.23 -7.38
N LYS A 215 24.46 6.63 -7.27
CA LYS A 215 25.46 6.61 -8.36
C LYS A 215 25.14 5.58 -9.47
N ASN A 216 24.30 4.57 -9.19
CA ASN A 216 23.99 3.47 -10.12
C ASN A 216 22.47 3.31 -10.33
N TYR A 217 21.85 4.24 -11.05
CA TYR A 217 20.40 4.23 -11.32
C TYR A 217 19.96 3.21 -12.40
N ASN A 218 20.89 2.70 -13.20
CA ASN A 218 20.59 1.82 -14.35
C ASN A 218 19.99 0.46 -13.94
N ASP A 219 20.19 0.00 -12.70
CA ASP A 219 19.68 -1.29 -12.23
C ASP A 219 18.25 -1.19 -11.65
N ILE A 220 17.77 0.02 -11.36
CA ILE A 220 16.49 0.27 -10.69
C ILE A 220 15.28 -0.04 -11.60
N LEU A 221 15.43 0.16 -12.91
CA LEU A 221 14.38 -0.22 -13.88
C LEU A 221 14.39 -1.71 -14.21
N LYS A 222 15.48 -2.44 -13.90
CA LYS A 222 15.60 -3.88 -14.13
C LYS A 222 15.01 -4.71 -13.00
N ASN A 223 15.04 -4.22 -11.76
CA ASN A 223 14.74 -5.02 -10.56
C ASN A 223 13.27 -4.97 -10.09
N CYS A 224 12.31 -4.64 -10.96
CA CYS A 224 10.90 -5.01 -10.75
C CYS A 224 10.71 -6.52 -10.98
N GLU A 225 11.41 -7.35 -10.22
CA GLU A 225 11.35 -8.81 -10.30
C GLU A 225 10.80 -9.37 -8.97
N GLU A 226 9.49 -9.23 -8.75
CA GLU A 226 8.78 -10.48 -8.51
C GLU A 226 8.77 -11.16 -9.86
N LEU A 227 9.42 -12.32 -10.00
CA LEU A 227 9.45 -13.08 -11.25
C LEU A 227 8.05 -13.05 -11.88
N PRO A 228 7.87 -12.37 -13.02
CA PRO A 228 6.56 -12.30 -13.63
C PRO A 228 6.18 -13.74 -14.00
N ILE A 229 4.90 -14.09 -13.84
CA ILE A 229 4.40 -15.44 -14.18
C ILE A 229 4.72 -15.81 -15.63
N CYS A 230 4.94 -14.78 -16.46
CA CYS A 230 5.43 -14.90 -17.83
C CYS A 230 6.32 -13.69 -18.16
N SER A 231 7.36 -13.92 -18.95
CA SER A 231 8.15 -12.91 -19.63
C SER A 231 7.55 -12.58 -21.01
N MET A 232 7.95 -11.46 -21.62
CA MET A 232 7.50 -11.08 -22.97
C MET A 232 7.78 -12.17 -24.02
N ASN A 233 8.83 -12.95 -23.82
CA ASN A 233 9.19 -14.07 -24.70
C ASN A 233 8.18 -15.21 -24.65
N GLU A 234 7.40 -15.31 -23.57
CA GLU A 234 6.42 -16.39 -23.31
C GLU A 234 4.98 -15.97 -23.61
N TRP A 235 4.75 -14.75 -24.11
CA TRP A 235 3.39 -14.24 -24.37
C TRP A 235 2.62 -15.00 -25.44
N ASP A 236 3.30 -15.73 -26.33
CA ASP A 236 2.70 -16.65 -27.30
C ASP A 236 2.41 -18.04 -26.70
N ASN A 237 2.98 -18.38 -25.53
CA ASN A 237 2.70 -19.62 -24.83
C ASN A 237 1.39 -19.51 -24.04
N ILE A 238 0.31 -20.02 -24.63
CA ILE A 238 -1.03 -19.97 -24.05
C ILE A 238 -1.12 -20.66 -22.67
N GLU A 239 -0.34 -21.70 -22.39
CA GLU A 239 -0.39 -22.43 -21.12
C GLU A 239 0.15 -21.57 -19.96
N ILE A 240 1.27 -20.88 -20.17
CA ILE A 240 1.86 -19.97 -19.19
C ILE A 240 0.96 -18.74 -19.01
N MET A 241 0.49 -18.18 -20.13
CA MET A 241 -0.39 -17.01 -20.12
C MET A 241 -1.74 -17.28 -19.45
N ASN A 242 -2.28 -18.50 -19.57
CA ASN A 242 -3.49 -18.92 -18.87
C ASN A 242 -3.32 -18.84 -17.34
N GLN A 243 -2.16 -19.24 -16.81
CA GLN A 243 -1.89 -19.16 -15.37
C GLN A 243 -1.85 -17.70 -14.88
N ALA A 244 -1.26 -16.81 -15.67
CA ALA A 244 -1.25 -15.38 -15.38
C ALA A 244 -2.66 -14.79 -15.46
N PHE A 245 -3.42 -15.14 -16.50
CA PHE A 245 -4.79 -14.67 -16.71
C PHE A 245 -5.73 -15.07 -15.58
N GLU A 246 -5.77 -16.35 -15.22
CA GLU A 246 -6.61 -16.90 -14.16
C GLU A 246 -6.35 -16.21 -12.81
N ARG A 247 -5.08 -15.92 -12.53
CA ARG A 247 -4.65 -15.35 -11.25
C ARG A 247 -4.90 -13.84 -11.15
N HIS A 248 -4.74 -13.08 -12.24
CA HIS A 248 -4.69 -11.62 -12.19
C HIS A 248 -5.82 -10.90 -12.94
N LEU A 249 -6.31 -11.47 -14.06
CA LEU A 249 -7.19 -10.77 -15.00
C LEU A 249 -8.62 -11.32 -15.02
N LYS A 250 -8.81 -12.63 -14.80
CA LYS A 250 -10.12 -13.29 -14.91
C LYS A 250 -11.22 -12.69 -14.04
N ARG A 251 -10.89 -12.26 -12.81
CA ARG A 251 -11.86 -11.64 -11.88
C ARG A 251 -12.13 -10.16 -12.18
N LYS A 252 -11.40 -9.58 -13.13
CA LYS A 252 -11.48 -8.17 -13.50
C LYS A 252 -12.19 -7.97 -14.84
N ILE A 253 -12.13 -8.95 -15.74
CA ILE A 253 -12.81 -8.90 -17.05
C ILE A 253 -14.25 -9.38 -16.92
N ALA A 254 -15.21 -8.54 -17.31
CA ALA A 254 -16.64 -8.86 -17.25
C ALA A 254 -17.14 -9.67 -18.46
N VAL A 255 -16.42 -9.64 -19.59
CA VAL A 255 -16.83 -10.29 -20.85
C VAL A 255 -16.42 -11.75 -20.88
N ALA A 256 -17.41 -12.64 -20.95
CA ALA A 256 -17.18 -14.08 -21.15
C ALA A 256 -16.62 -14.37 -22.56
N HIS A 257 -15.70 -15.32 -22.65
CA HIS A 257 -15.09 -15.78 -23.92
C HIS A 257 -14.31 -14.71 -24.70
N LEU A 258 -13.87 -13.64 -24.04
CA LEU A 258 -12.97 -12.66 -24.63
C LEU A 258 -11.68 -13.34 -25.11
N ASN A 259 -11.26 -13.08 -26.35
CA ASN A 259 -9.97 -13.55 -26.86
C ASN A 259 -8.83 -12.67 -26.33
N TRP A 260 -8.62 -12.72 -25.01
CA TRP A 260 -7.66 -11.91 -24.29
C TRP A 260 -6.21 -12.21 -24.68
N HIS A 261 -5.89 -13.44 -25.09
CA HIS A 261 -4.53 -13.84 -25.44
C HIS A 261 -4.04 -13.14 -26.71
N ARG A 262 -4.97 -12.88 -27.65
CA ARG A 262 -4.70 -12.10 -28.86
C ARG A 262 -4.10 -10.72 -28.55
N PHE A 263 -4.51 -10.08 -27.46
CA PHE A 263 -3.95 -8.79 -27.02
C PHE A 263 -2.42 -8.87 -26.90
N PHE A 264 -1.93 -9.87 -26.17
CA PHE A 264 -0.50 -10.05 -25.89
C PHE A 264 0.29 -10.45 -27.14
N ILE A 265 -0.31 -11.25 -28.03
CA ILE A 265 0.31 -11.61 -29.31
C ILE A 265 0.49 -10.38 -30.21
N GLU A 266 -0.56 -9.57 -30.38
CA GLU A 266 -0.50 -8.36 -31.20
C GLU A 266 0.47 -7.34 -30.62
N TRP A 267 0.49 -7.21 -29.29
CA TRP A 267 1.43 -6.34 -28.60
C TRP A 267 2.89 -6.81 -28.78
N LYS A 268 3.17 -8.12 -28.69
CA LYS A 268 4.52 -8.66 -28.95
C LYS A 268 5.03 -8.35 -30.37
N LYS A 269 4.12 -8.22 -31.35
CA LYS A 269 4.46 -7.93 -32.76
C LYS A 269 4.62 -6.45 -33.07
N GLN A 270 4.23 -5.56 -32.15
CA GLN A 270 4.30 -4.13 -32.37
C GLN A 270 5.76 -3.65 -32.33
N GLU A 271 6.16 -2.81 -33.29
CA GLU A 271 7.52 -2.24 -33.35
C GLU A 271 7.76 -1.11 -32.33
N SER A 272 6.68 -0.50 -31.82
CA SER A 272 6.74 0.58 -30.82
C SER A 272 6.72 0.03 -29.40
N ASN A 273 7.57 0.58 -28.53
CA ASN A 273 7.64 0.26 -27.10
C ASN A 273 6.51 0.92 -26.27
N ILE A 274 5.64 1.71 -26.89
CA ILE A 274 4.54 2.43 -26.22
C ILE A 274 3.22 1.69 -26.48
N ILE A 275 2.51 1.40 -25.40
CA ILE A 275 1.27 0.62 -25.42
C ILE A 275 0.09 1.55 -25.65
N GLU A 276 -0.54 1.48 -26.82
CA GLU A 276 -1.84 2.12 -27.05
C GLU A 276 -2.96 1.22 -26.54
N LEU A 277 -3.04 1.08 -25.21
CA LEU A 277 -3.90 0.10 -24.52
C LEU A 277 -5.33 0.06 -25.08
N ILE A 278 -5.98 1.22 -25.24
CA ILE A 278 -7.36 1.31 -25.75
C ILE A 278 -7.47 0.89 -27.21
N VAL A 279 -6.47 1.17 -28.04
CA VAL A 279 -6.47 0.83 -29.48
C VAL A 279 -6.40 -0.68 -29.68
N HIS A 280 -5.65 -1.38 -28.82
CA HIS A 280 -5.53 -2.84 -28.87
C HIS A 280 -6.64 -3.57 -28.11
N LEU A 281 -7.26 -2.94 -27.11
CA LEU A 281 -8.40 -3.51 -26.39
C LEU A 281 -9.70 -3.39 -27.18
N LYS A 282 -10.02 -2.22 -27.77
CA LYS A 282 -11.30 -1.99 -28.48
C LYS A 282 -11.69 -3.09 -29.49
N PRO A 283 -10.77 -3.62 -30.33
CA PRO A 283 -11.10 -4.67 -31.29
C PRO A 283 -11.41 -6.04 -30.67
N LEU A 284 -11.04 -6.24 -29.39
CA LEU A 284 -11.29 -7.50 -28.68
C LEU A 284 -12.67 -7.51 -28.04
N TYR A 285 -13.24 -6.35 -27.76
CA TYR A 285 -14.52 -6.18 -27.08
C TYR A 285 -15.64 -5.84 -28.09
N PRO A 286 -16.92 -6.05 -27.74
CA PRO A 286 -18.05 -5.63 -28.56
C PRO A 286 -18.00 -4.13 -28.88
N SER A 287 -18.49 -3.73 -30.07
CA SER A 287 -18.33 -2.36 -30.60
C SER A 287 -18.87 -1.22 -29.72
N ASN A 288 -19.79 -1.52 -28.80
CA ASN A 288 -20.41 -0.56 -27.87
C ASN A 288 -19.98 -0.80 -26.41
N TYR A 289 -18.87 -1.50 -26.20
CA TYR A 289 -18.41 -1.84 -24.86
C TYR A 289 -17.75 -0.64 -24.17
N GLU A 290 -18.29 -0.25 -23.02
CA GLU A 290 -17.70 0.77 -22.16
C GLU A 290 -16.84 0.09 -21.09
N PHE A 291 -15.54 0.38 -21.11
CA PHE A 291 -14.61 -0.14 -20.12
C PHE A 291 -14.88 0.48 -18.76
N THR A 292 -14.96 -0.36 -17.74
CA THR A 292 -15.03 0.13 -16.36
C THR A 292 -13.65 0.60 -15.90
N ASP A 293 -13.60 1.55 -14.97
CA ASP A 293 -12.37 1.98 -14.28
C ASP A 293 -11.61 0.79 -13.67
N ARG A 294 -12.34 -0.24 -13.22
CA ARG A 294 -11.79 -1.48 -12.67
C ARG A 294 -11.06 -2.33 -13.72
N GLU A 295 -11.54 -2.34 -14.96
CA GLU A 295 -10.94 -3.07 -16.08
C GLU A 295 -9.75 -2.34 -16.67
N LEU A 296 -9.78 -1.01 -16.74
CA LEU A 296 -8.65 -0.22 -17.22
C LEU A 296 -7.45 -0.22 -16.26
N ARG A 297 -7.70 -0.45 -14.97
CA ARG A 297 -6.67 -0.56 -13.93
C ARG A 297 -6.26 -2.01 -13.65
N ALA A 298 -6.77 -2.97 -14.42
CA ALA A 298 -6.57 -4.40 -14.22
C ALA A 298 -5.14 -4.86 -14.51
#